data_AF-A0A358SLM9-F1
#
_entry.id   AF-A0A358SLM9-F1
#
_cell.length_a   1.000
_cell.length_b   1.000
_cell.length_c   1.000
_cell.angle_alpha   90.00
_cell.angle_beta   90.00
_cell.angle_gamma   90.00
#
_symmetry.space_group_name_H-M   'P 1'
#
loop_
_entity.id
_entity.type
_entity.pdbx_description
1 polymer ?
#
loop_
_entity_poly.entity_id
_entity_poly.type
_entity_poly.pdbx_seq_one_letter_code
_entity_poly.pdbx_strand_id
1 'polypeptide(L)'
;VADGSPVGGRWARLAWLALWGGLAYLAVLPVNRAPGSVHDAVAGLSAGEPHWIGALDRAVAAAAGSHGAMISVAMAVVFVLVGAGALVSRTTRPALILGIAAALVIWVAGENFGGILTGQGTDPNTGPLLILLAAAFWPRAAVSGLRRSGSPGAEAGSGNRSRRELVSRRTGRGPG
;
A
#
# COMPACT_ATOMS: atom_id res chain seq x y z
N VAL A 1 -13.03 6.75 -0.81
CA VAL A 1 -13.43 7.75 -1.83
C VAL A 1 -12.62 7.56 -3.12
N ALA A 2 -12.58 6.36 -3.71
CA ALA A 2 -11.89 6.18 -5.01
C ALA A 2 -12.38 5.00 -5.87
N ASP A 3 -13.42 4.26 -5.46
CA ASP A 3 -13.78 3.02 -6.15
C ASP A 3 -14.77 3.22 -7.32
N GLY A 4 -15.19 4.47 -7.59
CA GLY A 4 -16.26 4.77 -8.54
C GLY A 4 -15.81 5.20 -9.95
N SER A 5 -14.54 5.48 -10.19
CA SER A 5 -14.07 5.98 -11.48
C SER A 5 -12.87 5.17 -12.01
N PRO A 6 -12.92 4.62 -13.24
CA PRO A 6 -11.76 3.98 -13.89
C PRO A 6 -10.54 4.92 -13.97
N VAL A 7 -10.83 6.23 -13.96
CA VAL A 7 -9.85 7.31 -13.96
C VAL A 7 -9.18 7.43 -12.58
N GLY A 8 -9.95 7.33 -11.50
CA GLY A 8 -9.43 7.37 -10.13
C GLY A 8 -8.43 6.24 -9.84
N GLY A 9 -8.75 5.01 -10.28
CA GLY A 9 -7.87 3.86 -10.08
C GLY A 9 -6.54 3.96 -10.83
N ARG A 10 -6.53 4.48 -12.07
CA ARG A 10 -5.28 4.64 -12.84
C ARG A 10 -4.39 5.75 -12.29
N TRP A 11 -4.97 6.91 -11.92
CA TRP A 11 -4.20 8.01 -11.35
C TRP A 11 -3.65 7.67 -9.97
N ALA A 12 -4.40 6.92 -9.15
CA ALA A 12 -3.90 6.41 -7.88
C ALA A 12 -2.67 5.50 -8.05
N ARG A 13 -2.69 4.60 -9.04
CA ARG A 13 -1.51 3.76 -9.36
C ARG A 13 -0.34 4.57 -9.89
N LEU A 14 -0.60 5.58 -10.74
CA LEU A 14 0.46 6.46 -11.24
C LEU A 14 1.09 7.28 -10.10
N ALA A 15 0.27 7.83 -9.20
CA ALA A 15 0.75 8.56 -8.02
C ALA A 15 1.56 7.63 -7.09
N TRP A 16 1.10 6.40 -6.90
CA TRP A 16 1.83 5.38 -6.13
C TRP A 16 3.19 5.09 -6.76
N LEU A 17 3.23 4.77 -8.07
CA LEU A 17 4.49 4.50 -8.77
C LEU A 17 5.42 5.72 -8.78
N ALA A 18 4.88 6.92 -8.98
CA ALA A 18 5.67 8.15 -8.97
C ALA A 18 6.29 8.40 -7.60
N LEU A 19 5.54 8.17 -6.53
CA LEU A 19 6.04 8.31 -5.16
C LEU A 19 7.17 7.31 -4.87
N TRP A 20 6.90 6.02 -5.03
CA TRP A 20 7.89 4.97 -4.71
C TRP A 20 9.08 4.99 -5.68
N GLY A 21 8.85 5.28 -6.95
CA GLY A 21 9.90 5.48 -7.94
C GLY A 21 10.73 6.74 -7.67
N GLY A 22 10.09 7.83 -7.23
CA GLY A 22 10.77 9.05 -6.80
C GLY A 22 11.65 8.80 -5.58
N LEU A 23 11.16 8.09 -4.57
CA LEU A 23 11.94 7.68 -3.40
C LEU A 23 13.13 6.79 -3.79
N ALA A 24 12.94 5.84 -4.72
CA ALA A 24 14.03 5.01 -5.25
C ALA A 24 15.09 5.87 -5.97
N TYR A 25 14.66 6.83 -6.78
CA TYR A 25 15.56 7.76 -7.46
C TYR A 25 16.35 8.60 -6.44
N LEU A 26 15.66 9.15 -5.43
CA LEU A 26 16.30 9.93 -4.37
C LEU A 26 17.32 9.08 -3.60
N ALA A 27 16.98 7.84 -3.25
CA ALA A 27 17.90 6.93 -2.54
C ALA A 27 19.18 6.68 -3.35
N VAL A 28 19.09 6.64 -4.67
CA VAL A 28 20.23 6.43 -5.57
C VAL A 28 20.90 7.77 -5.94
N LEU A 29 20.57 8.92 -5.36
CA LEU A 29 21.37 10.13 -5.61
C LEU A 29 22.80 10.00 -5.03
N PRO A 30 23.82 10.62 -5.67
CA PRO A 30 25.20 10.59 -5.17
C PRO A 30 25.35 11.06 -3.72
N VAL A 31 24.58 12.09 -3.33
CA VAL A 31 24.57 12.63 -1.95
C VAL A 31 24.10 11.58 -0.93
N ASN A 32 23.14 10.73 -1.29
CA ASN A 32 22.61 9.69 -0.41
C ASN A 32 23.45 8.41 -0.46
N ARG A 33 24.22 8.18 -1.53
CA ARG A 33 25.14 7.03 -1.67
C ARG A 33 26.56 7.29 -1.16
N ALA A 34 26.89 8.53 -0.78
CA ALA A 34 28.21 8.87 -0.28
C ALA A 34 28.58 8.01 0.96
N PRO A 35 29.84 7.55 1.10
CA PRO A 35 30.27 6.86 2.31
C PRO A 35 30.02 7.74 3.54
N GLY A 36 29.35 7.20 4.55
CA GLY A 36 29.02 7.94 5.78
C GLY A 36 27.73 8.76 5.74
N SER A 37 27.05 8.92 4.60
CA SER A 37 25.83 9.75 4.50
C SER A 37 24.74 9.37 5.51
N VAL A 38 24.51 8.07 5.71
CA VAL A 38 23.54 7.53 6.67
C VAL A 38 24.04 7.75 8.10
N HIS A 39 25.33 7.58 8.34
CA HIS A 39 25.95 7.83 9.64
C HIS A 39 25.83 9.31 10.02
N ASP A 40 26.14 10.22 9.09
CA ASP A 40 26.07 11.68 9.29
C ASP A 40 24.64 12.16 9.44
N ALA A 41 23.69 11.58 8.68
CA ALA A 41 22.27 11.85 8.83
C ALA A 41 21.78 11.46 10.23
N VAL A 42 22.14 10.27 10.73
CA VAL A 42 21.75 9.81 12.07
C VAL A 42 22.49 10.59 13.17
N ALA A 43 23.79 10.85 13.02
CA ALA A 43 24.57 11.61 13.98
C ALA A 43 24.07 13.07 14.08
N GLY A 44 23.63 13.67 12.97
CA GLY A 44 23.03 15.01 12.95
C GLY A 44 21.71 15.11 13.72
N LEU A 45 20.99 14.01 13.91
CA LEU A 45 19.73 13.96 14.66
C LEU A 45 19.95 13.97 16.19
N SER A 46 21.13 13.56 16.65
CA SER A 46 21.44 13.34 18.07
C SER A 46 21.56 14.61 18.94
N ALA A 47 21.45 15.80 18.34
CA ALA A 47 21.50 17.06 19.08
C ALA A 47 20.22 17.28 19.91
N GLY A 48 20.31 17.03 21.22
CA GLY A 48 19.22 17.27 22.18
C GLY A 48 18.38 16.04 22.54
N GLU A 49 18.84 14.83 22.19
CA GLU A 49 18.09 13.60 22.46
C GLU A 49 18.15 13.13 23.93
N PRO A 50 17.04 12.55 24.45
CA PRO A 50 17.08 11.72 25.65
C PRO A 50 18.13 10.61 25.52
N HIS A 51 18.94 10.39 26.56
CA HIS A 51 20.11 9.50 26.52
C HIS A 51 19.86 8.06 26.00
N TRP A 52 18.63 7.54 26.11
CA TRP A 52 18.28 6.22 25.59
C TRP A 52 18.07 6.21 24.06
N ILE A 53 17.61 7.31 23.47
CA ILE A 53 17.47 7.50 22.02
C ILE A 53 18.87 7.66 21.41
N GLY A 54 19.69 8.52 21.98
CA GLY A 54 21.07 8.71 21.50
C GLY A 54 21.96 7.46 21.61
N ALA A 55 21.58 6.46 22.41
CA ALA A 55 22.24 5.16 22.43
C ALA A 55 21.79 4.24 21.28
N LEU A 56 20.50 4.27 20.93
CA LEU A 56 19.96 3.59 19.75
C LEU A 56 20.55 4.18 18.47
N ASP A 57 20.60 5.51 18.37
CA ASP A 57 21.10 6.22 17.19
C ASP A 57 22.58 5.95 16.96
N ARG A 58 23.40 5.94 18.02
CA ARG A 58 24.80 5.51 17.92
C ARG A 58 24.95 4.05 17.52
N ALA A 59 24.05 3.16 17.95
CA ALA A 59 24.07 1.75 17.54
C ALA A 59 23.70 1.58 16.07
N VAL A 60 22.69 2.32 15.58
CA VAL A 60 22.30 2.35 14.16
C VAL A 60 23.41 2.96 13.31
N ALA A 61 24.00 4.07 13.74
CA ALA A 61 25.09 4.74 13.05
C ALA A 61 26.37 3.89 13.00
N ALA A 62 26.67 3.13 14.06
CA ALA A 62 27.77 2.17 14.09
C ALA A 62 27.50 0.94 13.21
N ALA A 63 26.26 0.44 13.18
CA ALA A 63 25.85 -0.65 12.30
C ALA A 63 25.85 -0.24 10.81
N ALA A 64 25.57 1.04 10.52
CA ALA A 64 25.61 1.59 9.17
C ALA A 64 27.05 1.74 8.63
N GLY A 65 27.99 2.18 9.47
CA GLY A 65 29.42 2.31 9.12
C GLY A 65 29.66 3.08 7.80
N SER A 66 30.63 2.65 7.00
CA SER A 66 30.90 3.22 5.66
C SER A 66 30.00 2.67 4.54
N HIS A 67 28.99 1.85 4.87
CA HIS A 67 28.16 1.14 3.89
C HIS A 67 27.00 1.99 3.34
N GLY A 68 27.09 3.32 3.40
CA GLY A 68 26.04 4.23 2.93
C GLY A 68 25.55 3.93 1.51
N ALA A 69 26.47 3.58 0.60
CA ALA A 69 26.10 3.14 -0.74
C ALA A 69 25.25 1.85 -0.75
N MET A 70 25.60 0.86 0.07
CA MET A 70 24.90 -0.43 0.13
C MET A 70 23.51 -0.28 0.76
N ILE A 71 23.40 0.54 1.80
CA ILE A 71 22.13 0.86 2.47
C ILE A 71 21.19 1.60 1.51
N SER A 72 21.72 2.60 0.80
CA SER A 72 20.96 3.38 -0.19
C SER A 72 20.51 2.54 -1.38
N VAL A 73 21.34 1.60 -1.86
CA VAL A 73 20.94 0.64 -2.89
C VAL A 73 19.88 -0.34 -2.36
N ALA A 74 20.03 -0.89 -1.15
CA ALA A 74 19.05 -1.78 -0.55
C ALA A 74 17.70 -1.08 -0.38
N MET A 75 17.71 0.17 0.08
CA MET A 75 16.51 0.99 0.25
C MET A 75 15.85 1.29 -1.11
N ALA A 76 16.63 1.61 -2.15
CA ALA A 76 16.11 1.76 -3.50
C ALA A 76 15.44 0.48 -4.02
N VAL A 77 16.05 -0.69 -3.77
CA VAL A 77 15.45 -1.99 -4.13
C VAL A 77 14.12 -2.19 -3.41
N VAL A 78 14.04 -1.91 -2.11
CA VAL A 78 12.79 -2.00 -1.34
C VAL A 78 11.73 -1.07 -1.93
N PHE A 79 12.06 0.17 -2.25
CA PHE A 79 11.12 1.12 -2.85
C PHE A 79 10.60 0.66 -4.21
N VAL A 80 11.47 0.11 -5.06
CA VAL A 80 11.07 -0.48 -6.34
C VAL A 80 10.15 -1.68 -6.13
N LEU A 81 10.45 -2.56 -5.18
CA LEU A 81 9.61 -3.73 -4.87
C LEU A 81 8.22 -3.34 -4.36
N VAL A 82 8.12 -2.30 -3.52
CA VAL A 82 6.84 -1.78 -3.02
C VAL A 82 6.03 -1.13 -4.15
N GLY A 83 6.69 -0.33 -5.00
CA GLY A 83 6.06 0.29 -6.16
C GLY A 83 5.52 -0.75 -7.15
N ALA A 84 6.37 -1.71 -7.55
CA ALA A 84 6.02 -2.74 -8.53
C ALA A 84 5.03 -3.78 -7.97
N GLY A 85 5.19 -4.18 -6.70
CA GLY A 85 4.36 -5.20 -6.06
C GLY A 85 2.89 -4.79 -5.92
N ALA A 86 2.57 -3.50 -5.95
CA ALA A 86 1.20 -2.99 -5.97
C ALA A 86 0.48 -3.18 -7.33
N LEU A 87 1.21 -3.47 -8.42
CA LEU A 87 0.63 -3.63 -9.76
C LEU A 87 -0.08 -4.97 -9.96
N VAL A 88 0.31 -5.99 -9.20
CA VAL A 88 -0.27 -7.33 -9.31
C VAL A 88 -1.15 -7.61 -8.08
N SER A 89 -2.42 -7.92 -8.30
CA SER A 89 -3.42 -8.12 -7.23
C SER A 89 -3.02 -9.16 -6.19
N ARG A 90 -2.21 -10.15 -6.59
CA ARG A 90 -1.67 -11.21 -5.72
C ARG A 90 -0.57 -10.72 -4.79
N THR A 91 0.21 -9.71 -5.19
CA THR A 91 1.34 -9.17 -4.42
C THR A 91 1.02 -7.82 -3.78
N THR A 92 -0.17 -7.26 -3.98
CA THR A 92 -0.54 -5.96 -3.41
C THR A 92 -0.45 -5.97 -1.88
N ARG A 93 -1.01 -6.97 -1.20
CA ARG A 93 -0.95 -7.07 0.27
C ARG A 93 0.49 -7.14 0.82
N PRO A 94 1.35 -8.07 0.36
CA PRO A 94 2.73 -8.09 0.85
C PRO A 94 3.51 -6.83 0.48
N ALA A 95 3.25 -6.20 -0.68
CA ALA A 95 3.88 -4.94 -1.06
C ALA A 95 3.49 -3.78 -0.12
N LEU A 96 2.21 -3.71 0.29
CA LEU A 96 1.75 -2.71 1.26
C LEU A 96 2.36 -2.95 2.65
N ILE A 97 2.45 -4.20 3.10
CA ILE A 97 3.11 -4.53 4.38
C ILE A 97 4.58 -4.12 4.34
N LEU A 98 5.28 -4.43 3.24
CA LEU A 98 6.66 -4.03 3.04
C LEU A 98 6.81 -2.49 3.01
N GLY A 99 5.87 -1.78 2.38
CA GLY A 99 5.84 -0.32 2.36
C GLY A 99 5.63 0.29 3.75
N ILE A 100 4.72 -0.27 4.56
CA ILE A 100 4.52 0.14 5.95
C ILE A 100 5.78 -0.11 6.79
N ALA A 101 6.39 -1.28 6.63
CA ALA A 101 7.63 -1.61 7.36
C ALA A 101 8.77 -0.67 6.99
N ALA A 102 8.95 -0.39 5.69
CA ALA A 102 9.95 0.56 5.21
C ALA A 102 9.69 1.98 5.75
N ALA A 103 8.44 2.45 5.71
CA ALA A 103 8.05 3.75 6.25
C ALA A 103 8.31 3.85 7.76
N LEU A 104 8.06 2.78 8.51
CA LEU A 104 8.34 2.74 9.96
C LEU A 104 9.84 2.84 10.26
N VAL A 105 10.67 2.14 9.49
CA VAL A 105 12.13 2.22 9.64
C VAL A 105 12.63 3.63 9.32
N ILE A 106 12.16 4.22 8.22
CA ILE A 106 12.52 5.61 7.86
C ILE A 106 12.10 6.57 8.96
N TRP A 107 10.88 6.43 9.47
CA TRP A 107 10.34 7.33 10.49
C TRP A 107 11.11 7.28 11.81
N VAL A 108 11.38 6.08 12.30
CA VAL A 108 12.01 5.90 13.61
C VAL A 108 13.51 6.16 13.52
N ALA A 109 14.20 5.55 12.55
CA ALA A 109 15.66 5.59 12.47
C ALA A 109 16.21 6.71 11.59
N GLY A 110 15.42 7.21 10.62
CA GLY A 110 15.86 8.27 9.69
C GLY A 110 15.28 9.64 10.01
N GLU A 111 14.12 9.71 10.66
CA GLU A 111 13.45 10.98 10.99
C GLU A 111 13.37 11.23 12.50
N ASN A 112 13.77 10.27 13.34
CA ASN A 112 13.72 10.35 14.82
C ASN A 112 12.38 10.89 15.35
N PHE A 113 11.26 10.33 14.87
CA PHE A 113 9.91 10.79 15.20
C PHE A 113 9.63 12.27 14.85
N GLY A 114 10.33 12.80 13.85
CA GLY A 114 10.27 14.21 13.45
C GLY A 114 11.00 15.15 14.42
N GLY A 115 11.82 14.63 15.33
CA GLY A 115 12.50 15.44 16.35
C GLY A 115 11.58 15.94 17.47
N ILE A 116 10.34 15.44 17.57
CA ILE A 116 9.41 15.83 18.63
C ILE A 116 9.99 15.48 20.01
N LEU A 117 10.64 14.31 20.12
CA LEU A 117 11.19 13.82 21.38
C LEU A 117 12.43 14.60 21.86
N THR A 118 13.04 15.39 20.97
CA THR A 118 14.18 16.28 21.28
C THR A 118 13.74 17.71 21.58
N GLY A 119 12.44 18.01 21.42
CA GLY A 119 11.89 19.36 21.56
C GLY A 119 12.26 20.32 20.43
N GLN A 120 12.91 19.83 19.36
CA GLN A 120 13.25 20.62 18.17
C GLN A 120 12.20 20.48 17.05
N GLY A 121 11.45 19.38 17.05
CA GLY A 121 10.42 19.09 16.06
C GLY A 121 9.04 19.64 16.44
N THR A 122 8.33 20.19 15.45
CA THR A 122 6.94 20.66 15.60
C THR A 122 5.90 19.68 15.03
N ASP A 123 6.33 18.65 14.30
CA ASP A 123 5.47 17.69 13.62
C ASP A 123 6.19 16.33 13.43
N PRO A 124 5.47 15.23 13.15
CA PRO A 124 6.05 13.89 13.14
C PRO A 124 6.68 13.51 11.78
N ASN A 125 6.88 14.46 10.87
CA ASN A 125 7.48 14.27 9.54
C ASN A 125 6.69 13.30 8.63
N THR A 126 7.35 12.72 7.64
CA THR A 126 6.74 12.08 6.47
C THR A 126 6.40 10.61 6.73
N GLY A 127 7.10 9.96 7.67
CA GLY A 127 6.91 8.57 8.05
C GLY A 127 5.44 8.13 8.26
N PRO A 128 4.66 8.77 9.16
CA PRO A 128 3.28 8.39 9.41
C PRO A 128 2.38 8.57 8.19
N LEU A 129 2.66 9.58 7.35
CA LEU A 129 1.91 9.82 6.12
C LEU A 129 2.09 8.67 5.12
N LEU A 130 3.31 8.13 4.98
CA LEU A 130 3.57 6.98 4.12
C LEU A 130 2.86 5.71 4.63
N ILE A 131 2.80 5.51 5.95
CA ILE A 131 2.05 4.41 6.57
C ILE A 131 0.55 4.53 6.26
N LEU A 132 -0.02 5.72 6.48
CA LEU A 132 -1.44 5.99 6.20
C LEU A 132 -1.77 5.85 4.71
N LEU A 133 -0.87 6.28 3.83
CA LEU A 133 -1.02 6.11 2.39
C LEU A 133 -1.04 4.63 2.01
N ALA A 134 -0.11 3.82 2.52
CA ALA A 134 -0.12 2.39 2.27
C ALA A 134 -1.40 1.72 2.82
N ALA A 135 -1.86 2.13 4.00
CA ALA A 135 -3.13 1.66 4.57
C ALA A 135 -4.35 2.08 3.74
N ALA A 136 -4.32 3.28 3.15
CA ALA A 136 -5.39 3.77 2.29
C ALA A 136 -5.51 2.97 0.97
N PHE A 137 -4.40 2.42 0.47
CA PHE A 137 -4.37 1.54 -0.70
C PHE A 137 -4.72 0.08 -0.37
N TRP A 138 -5.10 -0.23 0.88
CA TRP A 138 -5.45 -1.59 1.27
C TRP A 138 -6.60 -2.15 0.43
N PRO A 139 -6.45 -3.35 -0.19
CA PRO A 139 -7.50 -3.95 -1.00
C PRO A 139 -8.75 -4.18 -0.16
N ARG A 140 -9.81 -3.41 -0.41
CA ARG A 140 -11.11 -3.65 0.21
C ARG A 140 -11.70 -4.91 -0.40
N ALA A 141 -11.96 -5.92 0.44
CA ALA A 141 -12.67 -7.11 0.01
C ALA A 141 -14.00 -6.66 -0.58
N ALA A 142 -14.19 -6.94 -1.88
CA ALA A 142 -15.40 -6.60 -2.57
C ALA A 142 -16.56 -7.29 -1.85
N VAL A 143 -17.39 -6.50 -1.17
CA VAL A 143 -18.70 -6.96 -0.65
C VAL A 143 -19.62 -7.14 -1.86
N SER A 144 -19.28 -8.11 -2.72
CA SER A 144 -19.96 -8.41 -3.98
C SER A 144 -20.64 -9.78 -3.95
N GLY A 145 -20.48 -10.53 -2.85
CA GLY A 145 -21.10 -11.84 -2.67
C GLY A 145 -22.58 -11.80 -2.28
N LEU A 146 -23.06 -10.72 -1.66
CA LEU A 146 -24.43 -10.69 -1.09
C LEU A 146 -25.52 -10.23 -2.05
N ARG A 147 -25.19 -9.61 -3.20
CA ARG A 147 -26.19 -9.12 -4.17
C ARG A 147 -26.45 -10.06 -5.36
N ARG A 148 -25.64 -11.11 -5.53
CA ARG A 148 -25.82 -12.12 -6.60
C ARG A 148 -26.71 -13.30 -6.22
N SER A 149 -27.03 -13.44 -4.93
CA SER A 149 -27.98 -14.46 -4.45
C SER A 149 -29.45 -14.02 -4.53
N GLY A 150 -29.71 -12.79 -4.96
CA GLY A 150 -31.05 -12.31 -5.31
C GLY A 150 -31.38 -12.55 -6.79
N SER A 151 -31.65 -13.81 -7.14
CA SER A 151 -32.51 -14.29 -8.24
C SER A 151 -32.39 -13.72 -9.68
N PRO A 152 -32.05 -14.58 -10.66
CA PRO A 152 -32.70 -14.57 -11.98
C PRO A 152 -33.47 -15.87 -12.32
N GLY A 153 -33.79 -16.71 -11.32
CA GLY A 153 -34.42 -18.03 -11.55
C GLY A 153 -35.96 -18.08 -11.50
N ALA A 154 -36.64 -17.03 -11.01
CA ALA A 154 -38.08 -17.11 -10.74
C ALA A 154 -38.99 -16.82 -11.96
N GLU A 155 -38.51 -16.11 -12.98
CA GLU A 155 -39.34 -15.76 -14.15
C GLU A 155 -39.30 -16.79 -15.29
N ALA A 156 -38.24 -17.60 -15.41
CA ALA A 156 -38.12 -18.57 -16.50
C ALA A 156 -39.06 -19.80 -16.36
N GLY A 157 -39.62 -20.03 -15.17
CA GLY A 157 -40.49 -21.18 -14.88
C GLY A 157 -42.00 -20.95 -15.12
N SER A 158 -42.43 -19.69 -15.22
CA SER A 158 -43.87 -19.35 -15.32
C SER A 158 -44.41 -19.52 -16.74
N GLY A 159 -43.68 -19.02 -17.74
CA GLY A 159 -44.12 -19.06 -19.15
C GLY A 159 -44.25 -20.46 -19.74
N ASN A 160 -43.39 -21.41 -19.32
CA ASN A 160 -43.41 -22.77 -19.85
C ASN A 160 -44.55 -23.62 -19.24
N ARG A 161 -44.97 -23.33 -18.01
CA ARG A 161 -46.08 -24.03 -17.34
C ARG A 161 -47.42 -23.68 -17.99
N SER A 162 -47.66 -22.39 -18.25
CA SER A 162 -48.88 -21.90 -18.91
C SER A 162 -48.99 -22.39 -20.36
N ARG A 163 -47.85 -22.49 -21.07
CA ARG A 163 -47.82 -23.00 -22.45
C ARG A 163 -48.11 -24.50 -22.53
N ARG A 164 -47.65 -25.28 -21.54
CA ARG A 164 -47.94 -26.73 -21.45
C ARG A 164 -49.39 -27.01 -21.09
N GLU A 165 -50.02 -26.21 -20.23
CA GLU A 165 -51.44 -26.37 -19.90
C GLU A 165 -52.37 -26.00 -21.09
N LEU A 166 -52.04 -24.97 -21.86
CA LEU A 166 -52.83 -24.60 -23.05
C LEU A 166 -52.77 -25.67 -24.15
N VAL A 167 -51.64 -26.34 -24.33
CA VAL A 167 -51.49 -27.45 -25.29
C VAL A 167 -52.26 -28.68 -24.81
N SER A 168 -52.23 -29.00 -23.52
CA SER A 168 -52.99 -30.12 -22.93
C SER A 168 -54.51 -29.93 -23.02
N ARG A 169 -55.02 -28.70 -22.87
CA ARG A 169 -56.46 -28.42 -23.01
C ARG A 169 -56.95 -28.50 -24.45
N ARG A 170 -56.07 -28.29 -25.43
CA ARG A 170 -56.43 -28.34 -26.86
C ARG A 170 -56.49 -29.76 -27.43
N THR A 171 -55.76 -30.70 -26.83
CA THR A 171 -55.70 -32.10 -27.29
C THR A 171 -56.73 -33.01 -26.61
N GLY A 172 -57.47 -32.53 -25.60
CA GLY A 172 -58.41 -33.32 -24.81
C GLY A 172 -59.90 -33.19 -25.19
N ARG A 173 -60.27 -32.53 -26.29
CA ARG A 173 -61.69 -32.35 -26.69
C ARG A 173 -61.92 -32.71 -28.15
N GLY A 174 -61.90 -34.01 -28.43
CA GLY A 174 -62.55 -34.59 -29.62
C GLY A 174 -64.01 -34.97 -29.29
N PRO A 175 -64.97 -34.75 -30.20
CA PRO A 175 -66.39 -34.98 -29.92
C PRO A 175 -66.72 -36.48 -30.07
N GLY A 176 -67.42 -37.01 -29.08
CA GLY A 176 -68.08 -38.32 -29.09
C GLY A 176 -69.28 -38.24 -28.17
#